data_AF-A0A4R1M0M8-F1
#
_entry.id   AF-A0A4R1M0M8-F1
#
_cell.length_a   1.000
_cell.length_b   1.000
_cell.length_c   1.000
_cell.angle_alpha   90.00
_cell.angle_beta   90.00
_cell.angle_gamma   90.00
#
_symmetry.space_group_name_H-M   'P 1'
#
loop_
_entity.id
_entity.type
_entity.pdbx_description
1 polymer ?
#
loop_
_entity_poly.entity_id
_entity_poly.type
_entity_poly.pdbx_seq_one_letter_code
_entity_poly.pdbx_strand_id
1 'polypeptide(L)'
;MGITERKNRDKQDLKQRILDAAKLLFTKHGYEATSIRKIANVIEFSPTTIYLYYRDKNDILYALHQEGFKMLGTSFIDLGKISNPFERFKEMGRTYLKFALDHSDFYELMFIMKEPIQWLDEDACASDKWQEGINAFDSLHNTIIDCQKEGYFKDQDSKLFSLFVWSTVHGLCSLSLHGHFEQVVKGKKLDIHPDKILESAFENFLDLIDRLK
;
A
#
# COMPACT_ATOMS: atom_id res chain seq x y z
N MET A 1 -35.67 5.94 6.46
CA MET A 1 -34.46 6.66 6.00
C MET A 1 -34.86 8.07 5.61
N GLY A 2 -34.23 9.08 6.20
CA GLY A 2 -34.49 10.49 5.91
C GLY A 2 -33.95 10.92 4.54
N ILE A 3 -34.49 11.99 3.98
CA ILE A 3 -34.07 12.55 2.67
C ILE A 3 -32.56 12.90 2.68
N THR A 4 -32.04 13.37 3.81
CA THR A 4 -30.61 13.72 4.00
C THR A 4 -29.72 12.48 3.98
N GLU A 5 -30.11 11.40 4.65
CA GLU A 5 -29.35 10.13 4.68
C GLU A 5 -29.26 9.51 3.29
N ARG A 6 -30.38 9.53 2.54
CA ARG A 6 -30.41 9.02 1.16
C ARG A 6 -29.47 9.82 0.25
N LYS A 7 -29.54 11.16 0.30
CA LYS A 7 -28.64 12.03 -0.48
C LYS A 7 -27.17 11.82 -0.13
N ASN A 8 -26.83 11.64 1.14
CA ASN A 8 -25.46 11.38 1.57
C ASN A 8 -24.94 10.02 1.08
N ARG A 9 -25.79 8.99 1.12
CA ARG A 9 -25.46 7.66 0.60
C ARG A 9 -25.24 7.70 -0.91
N ASP A 10 -26.14 8.33 -1.65
CA ASP A 10 -26.03 8.47 -3.11
C ASP A 10 -24.75 9.26 -3.49
N LYS A 11 -24.37 10.24 -2.66
CA LYS A 11 -23.12 11.01 -2.80
C LYS A 11 -21.88 10.15 -2.58
N GLN A 12 -21.88 9.29 -1.55
CA GLN A 12 -20.78 8.38 -1.25
C GLN A 12 -20.64 7.29 -2.32
N ASP A 13 -21.75 6.71 -2.78
CA ASP A 13 -21.79 5.72 -3.85
C ASP A 13 -21.15 6.28 -5.13
N LEU A 14 -21.50 7.52 -5.52
CA LEU A 14 -20.90 8.14 -6.70
C LEU A 14 -19.40 8.45 -6.54
N LYS A 15 -18.95 8.86 -5.35
CA LYS A 15 -17.52 9.02 -5.07
C LYS A 15 -16.77 7.69 -5.27
N GLN A 16 -17.27 6.61 -4.70
CA GLN A 16 -16.64 5.29 -4.85
C GLN A 16 -16.60 4.86 -6.32
N ARG A 17 -17.70 5.03 -7.05
CA ARG A 17 -17.74 4.72 -8.50
C ARG A 17 -16.70 5.49 -9.31
N ILE A 18 -16.48 6.77 -8.99
CA ILE A 18 -15.42 7.57 -9.63
C ILE A 18 -14.04 6.98 -9.32
N LEU A 19 -13.77 6.66 -8.05
CA LEU A 19 -12.50 6.09 -7.60
C LEU A 19 -12.23 4.72 -8.24
N ASP A 20 -13.21 3.81 -8.24
CA ASP A 20 -13.09 2.48 -8.84
C ASP A 20 -12.79 2.56 -10.34
N ALA A 21 -13.50 3.43 -11.07
CA ALA A 21 -13.27 3.67 -12.49
C ALA A 21 -11.88 4.29 -12.76
N ALA A 22 -11.46 5.24 -11.93
CA ALA A 22 -10.14 5.85 -12.02
C ALA A 22 -9.03 4.83 -11.75
N LYS A 23 -9.13 4.05 -10.68
CA LYS A 23 -8.19 2.96 -10.34
C LYS A 23 -8.04 1.98 -11.49
N LEU A 24 -9.15 1.53 -12.08
CA LEU A 24 -9.13 0.64 -13.24
C LEU A 24 -8.39 1.27 -14.43
N LEU A 25 -8.65 2.53 -14.74
CA LEU A 25 -8.02 3.21 -15.88
C LEU A 25 -6.54 3.51 -15.63
N PHE A 26 -6.17 3.95 -14.42
CA PHE A 26 -4.79 4.22 -14.02
C PHE A 26 -3.94 2.96 -14.07
N THR A 27 -4.39 1.85 -13.49
CA THR A 27 -3.65 0.59 -13.51
C THR A 27 -3.53 -0.02 -14.91
N LYS A 28 -4.55 0.14 -15.76
CA LYS A 28 -4.54 -0.44 -17.11
C LYS A 28 -3.82 0.40 -18.16
N HIS A 29 -3.90 1.72 -18.07
CA HIS A 29 -3.45 2.63 -19.11
C HIS A 29 -2.38 3.62 -18.63
N GLY A 30 -2.10 3.66 -17.33
CA GLY A 30 -1.28 4.68 -16.70
C GLY A 30 -2.03 5.98 -16.45
N TYR A 31 -1.49 6.78 -15.54
CA TYR A 31 -2.02 8.10 -15.19
C TYR A 31 -2.11 9.04 -16.39
N GLU A 32 -1.04 9.17 -17.17
CA GLU A 32 -0.96 10.14 -18.29
C GLU A 32 -2.00 9.85 -19.38
N ALA A 33 -2.22 8.58 -19.72
CA ALA A 33 -3.20 8.20 -20.72
C ALA A 33 -4.65 8.28 -20.22
N THR A 34 -4.86 8.51 -18.93
CA THR A 34 -6.19 8.60 -18.31
C THR A 34 -6.63 10.06 -18.19
N SER A 35 -7.89 10.33 -18.52
CA SER A 35 -8.49 11.66 -18.41
C SER A 35 -9.82 11.60 -17.65
N ILE A 36 -10.22 12.72 -17.04
CA ILE A 36 -11.52 12.85 -16.37
C ILE A 36 -12.67 12.45 -17.30
N ARG A 37 -12.56 12.76 -18.59
CA ARG A 37 -13.56 12.36 -19.58
C ARG A 37 -13.64 10.84 -19.76
N LYS A 38 -12.50 10.15 -19.78
CA LYS A 38 -12.49 8.68 -19.84
C LYS A 38 -13.11 8.07 -18.58
N ILE A 39 -12.80 8.60 -17.40
CA ILE A 39 -13.40 8.17 -16.13
C ILE A 39 -14.92 8.37 -16.17
N ALA A 40 -15.37 9.56 -16.57
CA ALA A 40 -16.80 9.89 -16.67
C ALA A 40 -17.55 8.95 -17.62
N ASN A 41 -16.95 8.61 -18.75
CA ASN A 41 -17.52 7.66 -19.71
C ASN A 41 -17.68 6.26 -19.11
N VAL A 42 -16.73 5.78 -18.31
CA VAL A 42 -16.81 4.44 -17.68
C VAL A 42 -17.99 4.35 -16.71
N ILE A 43 -18.28 5.42 -15.98
CA ILE A 43 -19.40 5.47 -15.03
C ILE A 43 -20.71 5.98 -15.64
N GLU A 44 -20.73 6.29 -16.94
CA GLU A 44 -21.87 6.84 -17.68
C GLU A 44 -22.37 8.21 -17.15
N PHE A 45 -21.44 9.06 -16.70
CA PHE A 45 -21.73 10.43 -16.26
C PHE A 45 -21.04 11.48 -17.12
N SER A 46 -21.44 12.74 -16.94
CA SER A 46 -20.74 13.87 -17.54
C SER A 46 -19.42 14.17 -16.79
N PRO A 47 -18.38 14.69 -17.45
CA PRO A 47 -17.19 15.20 -16.77
C PRO A 47 -17.52 16.23 -15.69
N THR A 48 -18.51 17.09 -15.94
CA THR A 48 -19.01 18.08 -14.97
C THR A 48 -19.45 17.44 -13.66
N THR A 49 -20.03 16.23 -13.70
CA THR A 49 -20.42 15.50 -12.50
C THR A 49 -19.21 15.14 -11.64
N ILE A 50 -18.09 14.73 -12.25
CA ILE A 50 -16.85 14.41 -11.52
C ILE A 50 -16.28 15.66 -10.86
N TYR A 51 -16.31 16.80 -11.57
CA TYR A 51 -15.80 18.08 -11.04
C TYR A 51 -16.57 18.60 -9.80
N LEU A 52 -17.76 18.05 -9.50
CA LEU A 52 -18.47 18.33 -8.24
C LEU A 52 -17.81 17.66 -7.02
N TYR A 53 -16.97 16.65 -7.25
CA TYR A 53 -16.34 15.82 -6.22
C TYR A 53 -14.84 15.99 -6.15
N TYR A 54 -14.20 16.12 -7.31
CA TYR A 54 -12.76 16.19 -7.44
C TYR A 54 -12.37 17.34 -8.35
N ARG A 55 -11.41 18.15 -7.92
CA ARG A 55 -10.99 19.36 -8.64
C ARG A 55 -10.34 19.02 -9.98
N ASP A 56 -9.54 17.97 -10.00
CA ASP A 56 -8.77 17.52 -11.14
C ASP A 56 -8.39 16.03 -11.00
N LYS A 57 -7.54 15.55 -11.91
CA LYS A 57 -7.08 14.16 -11.95
C LYS A 57 -6.15 13.82 -10.77
N ASN A 58 -5.40 14.80 -10.24
CA ASN A 58 -4.52 14.61 -9.07
C ASN A 58 -5.35 14.41 -7.81
N ASP A 59 -6.46 15.13 -7.66
CA ASP A 59 -7.35 15.01 -6.50
C ASP A 59 -7.99 13.61 -6.41
N ILE A 60 -8.35 13.01 -7.56
CA ILE A 60 -8.85 11.63 -7.64
C ILE A 60 -7.78 10.63 -7.20
N LEU A 61 -6.59 10.76 -7.79
CA LEU A 61 -5.46 9.92 -7.47
C LEU A 61 -5.10 10.00 -5.98
N TYR A 62 -5.01 11.21 -5.44
CA TYR A 62 -4.69 11.44 -4.05
C TYR A 62 -5.71 10.74 -3.13
N ALA A 63 -7.00 10.81 -3.46
CA ALA A 63 -8.02 10.07 -2.74
C ALA A 63 -7.83 8.54 -2.82
N LEU A 64 -7.38 8.01 -3.96
CA LEU A 64 -7.01 6.59 -4.10
C LEU A 64 -5.79 6.22 -3.24
N HIS A 65 -4.79 7.10 -3.13
CA HIS A 65 -3.65 6.89 -2.23
C HIS A 65 -4.12 6.83 -0.77
N GLN A 66 -4.95 7.78 -0.34
CA GLN A 66 -5.50 7.78 1.03
C GLN A 66 -6.31 6.51 1.30
N GLU A 67 -7.12 6.06 0.35
CA GLU A 67 -7.87 4.80 0.47
C GLU A 67 -6.94 3.59 0.60
N GLY A 68 -5.92 3.48 -0.25
CA GLY A 68 -4.94 2.40 -0.20
C GLY A 68 -4.16 2.34 1.12
N PHE A 69 -3.61 3.47 1.57
CA PHE A 69 -2.90 3.52 2.86
C PHE A 69 -3.83 3.27 4.05
N LYS A 70 -5.07 3.75 3.99
CA LYS A 70 -6.08 3.43 5.02
C LYS A 70 -6.38 1.94 5.08
N MET A 71 -6.54 1.28 3.94
CA MET A 71 -6.75 -0.16 3.87
C MET A 71 -5.56 -0.92 4.45
N LEU A 72 -4.34 -0.54 4.07
CA LEU A 72 -3.12 -1.13 4.61
C LEU A 72 -3.02 -0.92 6.13
N GLY A 73 -3.18 0.30 6.63
CA GLY A 73 -3.16 0.60 8.05
C GLY A 73 -4.24 -0.16 8.83
N THR A 74 -5.43 -0.30 8.27
CA THR A 74 -6.52 -1.09 8.86
C THR A 74 -6.15 -2.56 9.00
N SER A 75 -5.42 -3.12 8.02
CA SER A 75 -4.96 -4.52 8.07
C SER A 75 -3.99 -4.79 9.24
N PHE A 76 -3.33 -3.77 9.77
CA PHE A 76 -2.41 -3.90 10.91
C PHE A 76 -3.08 -3.77 12.28
N ILE A 77 -4.34 -3.30 12.36
CA ILE A 77 -5.01 -3.03 13.65
C ILE A 77 -5.08 -4.29 14.52
N ASP A 78 -5.46 -5.42 13.94
CA ASP A 78 -5.62 -6.68 14.70
C ASP A 78 -4.28 -7.27 15.14
N LEU A 79 -3.17 -6.90 14.50
CA LEU A 79 -1.83 -7.34 14.88
C LEU A 79 -1.41 -6.79 16.25
N GLY A 80 -1.98 -5.65 16.67
CA GLY A 80 -1.78 -5.10 18.02
C GLY A 80 -2.22 -6.04 19.15
N LYS A 81 -3.03 -7.07 18.85
CA LYS A 81 -3.43 -8.11 19.81
C LYS A 81 -2.34 -9.16 20.07
N ILE A 82 -1.30 -9.21 19.23
CA ILE A 82 -0.19 -10.16 19.35
C ILE A 82 0.80 -9.62 20.40
N SER A 83 0.84 -10.29 21.56
CA SER A 83 1.62 -9.82 22.72
C SER A 83 3.13 -9.85 22.49
N ASN A 84 3.65 -10.91 21.84
CA ASN A 84 5.07 -10.99 21.51
C ASN A 84 5.38 -10.04 20.33
N PRO A 85 6.22 -9.01 20.50
CA PRO A 85 6.47 -8.03 19.46
C PRO A 85 7.20 -8.59 18.24
N PHE A 86 8.03 -9.63 18.42
CA PHE A 86 8.71 -10.28 17.31
C PHE A 86 7.75 -11.14 16.47
N GLU A 87 6.80 -11.84 17.10
CA GLU A 87 5.72 -12.50 16.37
C GLU A 87 4.83 -11.48 15.65
N ARG A 88 4.51 -10.35 16.30
CA ARG A 88 3.76 -9.25 15.67
C ARG A 88 4.49 -8.70 14.45
N PHE A 89 5.81 -8.52 14.52
CA PHE A 89 6.65 -8.09 13.42
C PHE A 89 6.58 -9.07 12.22
N LYS A 90 6.69 -10.37 12.47
CA LYS A 90 6.58 -11.41 11.43
C LYS A 90 5.21 -11.36 10.75
N GLU A 91 4.13 -11.35 11.54
CA GLU A 91 2.77 -11.29 11.02
C GLU A 91 2.48 -9.98 10.28
N MET A 92 3.11 -8.88 10.69
CA MET A 92 3.03 -7.61 9.98
C MET A 92 3.64 -7.69 8.57
N GLY A 93 4.81 -8.35 8.43
CA GLY A 93 5.39 -8.60 7.12
C GLY A 93 4.51 -9.53 6.25
N ARG A 94 3.96 -10.61 6.81
CA ARG A 94 3.00 -11.48 6.09
C ARG A 94 1.76 -10.72 5.63
N THR A 95 1.22 -9.87 6.49
CA THR A 95 0.07 -9.01 6.18
C THR A 95 0.40 -8.04 5.04
N TYR A 96 1.60 -7.47 5.04
CA TYR A 96 2.07 -6.61 3.95
C TYR A 96 2.20 -7.37 2.61
N LEU A 97 2.77 -8.58 2.63
CA LEU A 97 2.84 -9.47 1.46
C LEU A 97 1.44 -9.79 0.92
N LYS A 98 0.53 -10.19 1.81
CA LYS A 98 -0.85 -10.51 1.46
C LYS A 98 -1.57 -9.30 0.85
N PHE A 99 -1.40 -8.12 1.44
CA PHE A 99 -1.97 -6.89 0.89
C PHE A 99 -1.46 -6.62 -0.53
N ALA A 100 -0.16 -6.77 -0.76
CA ALA A 100 0.43 -6.56 -2.09
C ALA A 100 -0.16 -7.51 -3.14
N LEU A 101 -0.41 -8.78 -2.79
CA LEU A 101 -0.99 -9.77 -3.69
C LEU A 101 -2.50 -9.60 -3.90
N ASP A 102 -3.27 -9.42 -2.82
CA ASP A 102 -4.74 -9.34 -2.88
C ASP A 102 -5.23 -7.99 -3.42
N HIS A 103 -4.40 -6.94 -3.30
CA HIS A 103 -4.70 -5.57 -3.70
C HIS A 103 -3.58 -5.00 -4.58
N SER A 104 -3.15 -5.77 -5.57
CA SER A 104 -2.05 -5.39 -6.48
C SER A 104 -2.32 -4.08 -7.23
N ASP A 105 -3.58 -3.75 -7.48
CA ASP A 105 -4.01 -2.48 -8.07
C ASP A 105 -3.72 -1.29 -7.16
N PHE A 106 -4.05 -1.39 -5.87
CA PHE A 106 -3.68 -0.38 -4.88
C PHE A 106 -2.17 -0.34 -4.64
N TYR A 107 -1.50 -1.49 -4.61
CA TYR A 107 -0.05 -1.53 -4.46
C TYR A 107 0.66 -0.80 -5.60
N GLU A 108 0.22 -1.02 -6.85
CA GLU A 108 0.73 -0.33 -8.04
C GLU A 108 0.51 1.18 -7.93
N LEU A 109 -0.70 1.61 -7.58
CA LEU A 109 -1.04 3.03 -7.39
C LEU A 109 -0.17 3.67 -6.31
N MET A 110 -0.07 3.04 -5.13
CA MET A 110 0.57 3.64 -3.96
C MET A 110 2.08 3.82 -4.11
N PHE A 111 2.77 2.92 -4.83
CA PHE A 111 4.24 2.84 -4.77
C PHE A 111 4.95 2.79 -6.12
N ILE A 112 4.30 2.34 -7.20
CA ILE A 112 4.98 2.03 -8.46
C ILE A 112 4.62 3.03 -9.55
N MET A 113 3.37 3.47 -9.58
CA MET A 113 2.90 4.41 -10.59
C MET A 113 3.73 5.70 -10.50
N LYS A 114 4.43 5.99 -11.60
CA LYS A 114 5.30 7.16 -11.71
C LYS A 114 4.45 8.41 -11.78
N GLU A 115 4.11 8.95 -10.63
CA GLU A 115 3.57 10.29 -10.47
C GLU A 115 4.54 11.10 -9.64
N PRO A 116 4.55 12.43 -9.77
CA PRO A 116 5.44 13.22 -8.96
C PRO A 116 4.91 13.12 -7.52
N ILE A 117 5.60 12.34 -6.68
CA ILE A 117 5.64 12.55 -5.22
C ILE A 117 5.75 14.05 -4.90
N GLN A 118 6.30 14.86 -5.82
CA GLN A 118 6.37 16.31 -5.81
C GLN A 118 5.00 17.05 -5.79
N TRP A 119 3.87 16.40 -6.08
CA TRP A 119 2.51 16.99 -5.94
C TRP A 119 1.88 16.71 -4.58
N LEU A 120 2.38 15.71 -3.86
CA LEU A 120 2.29 15.71 -2.42
C LEU A 120 3.27 16.84 -2.04
N ASP A 121 2.77 17.99 -1.55
CA ASP A 121 3.59 19.15 -1.16
C ASP A 121 4.90 18.69 -0.46
N GLU A 122 5.98 19.46 -0.49
CA GLU A 122 7.18 19.14 0.31
C GLU A 122 6.84 18.93 1.82
N ASP A 123 5.69 19.45 2.26
CA ASP A 123 5.06 19.25 3.55
C ASP A 123 3.99 18.15 3.59
N ALA A 124 3.82 17.25 2.63
CA ALA A 124 2.75 16.24 2.66
C ALA A 124 2.92 15.24 3.80
N CYS A 125 4.17 14.93 4.17
CA CYS A 125 4.51 14.19 5.40
C CYS A 125 4.43 15.06 6.66
N ALA A 126 4.48 16.39 6.54
CA ALA A 126 4.44 17.36 7.64
C ALA A 126 3.06 18.03 7.84
N SER A 127 2.13 17.76 6.93
CA SER A 127 0.75 18.25 6.92
C SER A 127 -0.19 17.07 7.11
N ASP A 128 -1.39 17.34 7.62
CA ASP A 128 -2.46 16.34 7.83
C ASP A 128 -2.92 15.63 6.54
N LYS A 129 -2.28 15.90 5.39
CA LYS A 129 -2.62 15.38 4.08
C LYS A 129 -2.26 13.89 3.94
N TRP A 130 -1.07 13.45 4.37
CA TRP A 130 -0.66 12.04 4.21
C TRP A 130 -0.66 11.24 5.52
N GLN A 131 -1.60 11.54 6.41
CA GLN A 131 -1.67 10.93 7.74
C GLN A 131 -1.81 9.40 7.68
N GLU A 132 -2.56 8.86 6.71
CA GLU A 132 -2.73 7.41 6.56
C GLU A 132 -1.41 6.70 6.23
N GLY A 133 -0.57 7.30 5.40
CA GLY A 133 0.75 6.75 5.06
C GLY A 133 1.70 6.79 6.26
N ILE A 134 1.70 7.91 6.98
CA ILE A 134 2.45 8.06 8.24
C ILE A 134 2.01 7.00 9.25
N ASN A 135 0.71 6.82 9.46
CA ASN A 135 0.18 5.84 10.40
C ASN A 135 0.60 4.39 10.07
N ALA A 136 0.63 4.05 8.77
CA ALA A 136 1.06 2.73 8.32
C ALA A 136 2.55 2.49 8.61
N PHE A 137 3.41 3.50 8.38
CA PHE A 137 4.82 3.44 8.72
C PHE A 137 5.06 3.43 10.24
N ASP A 138 4.35 4.26 10.99
CA ASP A 138 4.45 4.34 12.45
C ASP A 138 4.08 2.99 13.10
N SER A 139 3.14 2.23 12.51
CA SER A 139 2.82 0.88 12.97
C SER A 139 4.04 -0.06 12.92
N LEU A 140 4.85 0.05 11.86
CA LEU A 140 6.10 -0.71 11.73
C LEU A 140 7.12 -0.24 12.75
N HIS A 141 7.34 1.08 12.80
CA HIS A 141 8.35 1.69 13.65
C HIS A 141 8.10 1.41 15.14
N ASN A 142 6.85 1.54 15.59
CA ASN A 142 6.46 1.22 16.96
C ASN A 142 6.63 -0.27 17.28
N THR A 143 6.32 -1.17 16.34
CA THR A 143 6.55 -2.61 16.53
C THR A 143 8.04 -2.93 16.65
N ILE A 144 8.90 -2.27 15.89
CA ILE A 144 10.37 -2.39 16.00
C ILE A 144 10.85 -1.87 17.36
N ILE A 145 10.34 -0.73 17.84
CA ILE A 145 10.66 -0.21 19.18
C ILE A 145 10.26 -1.21 20.26
N ASP A 146 9.10 -1.85 20.15
CA ASP A 146 8.68 -2.89 21.09
C ASP A 146 9.58 -4.13 21.03
N CYS A 147 10.03 -4.53 19.83
CA CYS A 147 11.03 -5.59 19.69
C CYS A 147 12.34 -5.23 20.40
N GLN A 148 12.78 -3.97 20.31
CA GLN A 148 13.97 -3.48 21.00
C GLN A 148 13.87 -3.54 22.52
N LYS A 149 12.68 -3.28 23.09
CA LYS A 149 12.45 -3.43 24.53
C LYS A 149 12.59 -4.88 25.00
N GLU A 150 12.17 -5.84 24.17
CA GLU A 150 12.35 -7.28 24.41
C GLU A 150 13.74 -7.80 24.02
N GLY A 151 14.61 -6.90 23.56
CA GLY A 151 16.02 -7.16 23.35
C GLY A 151 16.41 -7.59 21.94
N TYR A 152 15.52 -7.50 20.96
CA TYR A 152 15.87 -7.68 19.54
C TYR A 152 16.43 -6.39 18.95
N PHE A 153 17.29 -6.44 17.93
CA PHE A 153 17.73 -5.26 17.15
C PHE A 153 18.41 -4.15 17.98
N LYS A 154 19.03 -4.47 19.13
CA LYS A 154 19.52 -3.46 20.10
C LYS A 154 20.50 -2.45 19.51
N ASP A 155 21.35 -2.89 18.57
CA ASP A 155 22.40 -2.06 17.98
C ASP A 155 21.93 -1.23 16.77
N GLN A 156 20.65 -1.32 16.41
CA GLN A 156 20.10 -0.65 15.24
C GLN A 156 19.40 0.66 15.61
N ASP A 157 19.60 1.71 14.81
CA ASP A 157 18.73 2.89 14.87
C ASP A 157 17.32 2.51 14.40
N SER A 158 16.32 2.71 15.25
CA SER A 158 14.96 2.23 14.98
C SER A 158 14.35 2.84 13.71
N LYS A 159 14.68 4.08 13.35
CA LYS A 159 14.13 4.74 12.16
C LYS A 159 14.78 4.19 10.89
N LEU A 160 16.11 4.13 10.86
CA LEU A 160 16.85 3.56 9.73
C LEU A 160 16.53 2.07 9.54
N PHE A 161 16.39 1.33 10.63
CA PHE A 161 16.02 -0.08 10.58
C PHE A 161 14.59 -0.28 10.07
N SER A 162 13.64 0.59 10.46
CA SER A 162 12.27 0.56 9.91
C SER A 162 12.26 0.81 8.41
N LEU A 163 13.03 1.80 7.93
CA LEU A 163 13.19 2.07 6.50
C LEU A 163 13.83 0.89 5.76
N PHE A 164 14.84 0.25 6.36
CA PHE A 164 15.50 -0.93 5.80
C PHE A 164 14.55 -2.13 5.69
N VAL A 165 13.81 -2.45 6.77
CA VAL A 165 12.82 -3.52 6.78
C VAL A 165 11.75 -3.26 5.73
N TRP A 166 11.18 -2.05 5.72
CA TRP A 166 10.15 -1.68 4.75
C TRP A 166 10.68 -1.80 3.32
N SER A 167 11.88 -1.27 3.04
CA SER A 167 12.50 -1.36 1.71
C SER A 167 12.73 -2.80 1.27
N THR A 168 13.15 -3.67 2.20
CA THR A 168 13.42 -5.08 1.92
C THR A 168 12.13 -5.82 1.54
N VAL A 169 11.12 -5.74 2.40
CA VAL A 169 9.82 -6.39 2.17
C VAL A 169 9.11 -5.81 0.95
N HIS A 170 9.19 -4.49 0.76
CA HIS A 170 8.67 -3.80 -0.42
C HIS A 170 9.36 -4.30 -1.71
N GLY A 171 10.68 -4.45 -1.70
CA GLY A 171 11.43 -5.00 -2.83
C GLY A 171 11.01 -6.43 -3.18
N LEU A 172 10.76 -7.28 -2.18
CA LEU A 172 10.24 -8.65 -2.40
C LEU A 172 8.89 -8.62 -3.12
N CYS A 173 7.94 -7.83 -2.62
CA CYS A 173 6.61 -7.69 -3.23
C CYS A 173 6.70 -7.12 -4.65
N SER A 174 7.46 -6.04 -4.85
CA SER A 174 7.60 -5.40 -6.15
C SER A 174 8.21 -6.34 -7.20
N LEU A 175 9.26 -7.08 -6.86
CA LEU A 175 9.87 -8.05 -7.77
C LEU A 175 8.94 -9.24 -8.09
N SER A 176 8.15 -9.69 -7.11
CA SER A 176 7.18 -10.77 -7.31
C SER A 176 6.00 -10.33 -8.18
N LEU A 177 5.37 -9.19 -7.89
CA LEU A 177 4.21 -8.69 -8.62
C LEU A 177 4.50 -8.44 -10.11
N HIS A 178 5.74 -8.06 -10.43
CA HIS A 178 6.18 -7.79 -11.80
C HIS A 178 6.80 -9.01 -12.51
N GLY A 179 6.72 -10.20 -11.91
CA GLY A 179 7.16 -11.44 -12.55
C GLY A 179 8.68 -11.64 -12.61
N HIS A 180 9.46 -10.80 -11.92
CA HIS A 180 10.93 -10.86 -11.99
C HIS A 180 11.47 -12.13 -11.33
N PHE A 181 10.88 -12.54 -10.20
CA PHE A 181 11.24 -13.77 -9.50
C PHE A 181 11.02 -15.01 -10.36
N GLU A 182 9.84 -15.15 -10.93
CA GLU A 182 9.45 -16.27 -11.80
C GLU A 182 10.37 -16.36 -13.00
N GLN A 183 10.69 -15.21 -13.62
CA GLN A 183 11.60 -15.15 -14.76
C GLN A 183 13.02 -15.61 -14.39
N VAL A 184 13.55 -15.20 -13.23
CA VAL A 184 14.89 -15.60 -12.77
C VAL A 184 14.92 -17.07 -12.36
N VAL A 185 13.95 -17.53 -11.56
CA VAL A 185 13.85 -18.93 -11.09
C VAL A 185 13.76 -19.89 -12.27
N LYS A 186 12.87 -19.61 -13.23
CA LYS A 186 12.73 -20.41 -14.46
C LYS A 186 14.00 -20.36 -15.33
N GLY A 187 14.56 -19.16 -15.54
CA GLY A 187 15.73 -18.97 -16.41
C GLY A 187 17.01 -19.60 -15.85
N LYS A 188 17.16 -19.65 -14.53
CA LYS A 188 18.31 -20.24 -13.84
C LYS A 188 18.08 -21.68 -13.36
N LYS A 189 16.86 -22.22 -13.52
CA LYS A 189 16.45 -23.55 -13.04
C LYS A 189 16.73 -23.72 -11.54
N LEU A 190 16.39 -22.71 -10.76
CA LEU A 190 16.50 -22.79 -9.31
C LEU A 190 15.47 -23.79 -8.78
N ASP A 191 15.86 -24.61 -7.80
CA ASP A 191 14.99 -25.58 -7.15
C ASP A 191 14.08 -24.89 -6.12
N ILE A 192 13.16 -24.07 -6.63
CA ILE A 192 12.19 -23.30 -5.84
C ILE A 192 10.83 -23.46 -6.50
N HIS A 193 9.82 -23.82 -5.70
CA HIS A 193 8.46 -23.95 -6.19
C HIS A 193 7.93 -22.57 -6.63
N PRO A 194 7.39 -22.41 -7.87
CA PRO A 194 6.96 -21.10 -8.39
C PRO A 194 6.00 -20.35 -7.47
N ASP A 195 4.98 -21.03 -6.94
CA ASP A 195 3.98 -20.41 -6.06
C ASP A 195 4.49 -20.10 -4.64
N LYS A 196 5.74 -20.46 -4.33
CA LYS A 196 6.35 -20.24 -3.01
C LYS A 196 7.53 -19.28 -3.04
N ILE A 197 7.86 -18.68 -4.19
CA ILE A 197 9.10 -17.88 -4.30
C ILE A 197 9.08 -16.70 -3.33
N LEU A 198 7.99 -15.92 -3.33
CA LEU A 198 7.84 -14.76 -2.45
C LEU A 198 7.87 -15.17 -0.97
N GLU A 199 7.08 -16.16 -0.59
CA GLU A 199 7.01 -16.65 0.79
C GLU A 199 8.37 -17.19 1.25
N SER A 200 9.06 -18.01 0.43
CA SER A 200 10.37 -18.56 0.80
C SER A 200 11.44 -17.48 0.93
N ALA A 201 11.40 -16.45 0.08
CA ALA A 201 12.32 -15.31 0.19
C ALA A 201 12.04 -14.49 1.46
N PHE A 202 10.77 -14.31 1.82
CA PHE A 202 10.38 -13.63 3.05
C PHE A 202 10.76 -14.43 4.30
N GLU A 203 10.57 -15.77 4.31
CA GLU A 203 11.06 -16.62 5.41
C GLU A 203 12.57 -16.52 5.57
N ASN A 204 13.33 -16.50 4.46
CA ASN A 204 14.78 -16.33 4.53
C ASN A 204 15.18 -14.98 5.15
N PHE A 205 14.42 -13.92 4.87
CA PHE A 205 14.59 -12.62 5.51
C PHE A 205 14.28 -12.70 7.02
N LEU A 206 13.19 -13.37 7.42
CA LEU A 206 12.86 -13.56 8.83
C LEU A 206 13.94 -14.36 9.58
N ASP A 207 14.46 -15.44 8.97
CA ASP A 207 15.56 -16.24 9.51
C ASP A 207 16.84 -15.43 9.72
N LEU A 208 17.12 -14.47 8.83
CA LEU A 208 18.26 -13.56 8.97
C LEU A 208 18.05 -12.59 10.14
N ILE A 209 16.83 -12.04 10.26
CA ILE A 209 16.49 -11.07 11.31
C ILE A 209 16.40 -11.72 12.69
N ASP A 210 15.91 -12.96 12.83
CA ASP A 210 15.83 -13.65 14.13
C ASP A 210 17.21 -13.87 14.76
N ARG A 211 18.27 -13.87 13.95
CA ARG A 211 19.66 -13.94 14.41
C ARG A 211 20.19 -12.61 14.98
N LEU A 212 19.47 -11.50 14.79
CA LEU A 212 19.83 -10.17 15.29
C LEU A 212 19.28 -9.89 16.71
N LYS A 213 19.23 -10.93 17.55
CA LYS A 213 19.01 -10.78 19.00
C LYS A 213 20.21 -10.18 19.72
#